data_AF-A0A965PJM6-F1
#
_entry.id   AF-A0A965PJM6-F1
#
_cell.length_a   1.000
_cell.length_b   1.000
_cell.length_c   1.000
_cell.angle_alpha   90.00
_cell.angle_beta   90.00
_cell.angle_gamma   90.00
#
_symmetry.space_group_name_H-M   'P 1'
#
loop_
_entity.id
_entity.type
_entity.pdbx_description
1 polymer ?
#
loop_
_entity_poly.entity_id
_entity_poly.type
_entity_poly.pdbx_seq_one_letter_code
_entity_poly.pdbx_strand_id
1 'polypeptide(L)'
;MHGSLCISIGDMIAGKGITSNTGQERVDALDVYGQYYAASHDFKKYGGYFVEVIYSNDRKTIAKLKHLPFEECRIAVEGEDEDVIGIYHSEDWANTRKKKNRPIFIPKFNPSMAVQEPSQVLWKFAYTSGQIYPNPDYWSAVNYIELERQIGMYHVNNIMNGLFPSFIISFFNGQIPPDQQWDMKRDWEKLLTGARNAGKFLMTFNERDTPKPDITSFPLSDADKQYQFLSEESTSKVMVAHRITTPLIFGIRTQSGFGSNKDEMAVGLEIFTNQVIEPAQRLIIKGFTEILSFEIPNIQLTVIPNTPLSFSVATEPVPAPAPAPVVQSLEKKKGCCHELSECHELSEQENSTVADELIALGEEPHKDWILIDSYEVDYDTDDAENKELEVIAAHELASTGRATPNAKSEQDALIDSNYFITRYVYGGEFRHDNMREFCRKMLRANKLYRKEDIVAMESRAVNPGWGPKGAETYDIWFYKGGGNCKHFWQKTVWVNSKGAKINPESEDARRIAVAKAERMGYKIRNEELVAKLPTDMKHKGFLPTNPVWGANGSAYKKK
;
A
#
# COMPACT_ATOMS: atom_id res chain seq x y z
N MET A 1 -19.54 -1.15 4.47
CA MET A 1 -18.06 -1.29 4.44
C MET A 1 -17.56 -2.64 4.98
N HIS A 2 -18.20 -3.22 6.01
CA HIS A 2 -17.77 -4.49 6.62
C HIS A 2 -17.46 -5.64 5.63
N GLY A 3 -18.31 -5.86 4.62
CA GLY A 3 -18.13 -6.94 3.66
C GLY A 3 -16.81 -6.87 2.87
N SER A 4 -16.36 -5.68 2.48
CA SER A 4 -15.07 -5.52 1.78
C SER A 4 -13.90 -5.80 2.71
N LEU A 5 -13.97 -5.40 3.99
CA LEU A 5 -12.94 -5.71 4.98
C LEU A 5 -12.82 -7.22 5.20
N CYS A 6 -13.92 -7.96 5.31
CA CYS A 6 -13.88 -9.41 5.45
C CYS A 6 -13.19 -10.08 4.26
N ILE A 7 -13.50 -9.66 3.02
CA ILE A 7 -12.87 -10.22 1.82
C ILE A 7 -11.38 -9.88 1.79
N SER A 8 -11.02 -8.60 1.95
CA SER A 8 -9.61 -8.17 1.89
C SER A 8 -8.75 -8.82 2.98
N ILE A 9 -9.27 -8.93 4.21
CA ILE A 9 -8.57 -9.61 5.31
C ILE A 9 -8.49 -11.12 5.04
N GLY A 10 -9.56 -11.73 4.53
CA GLY A 10 -9.57 -13.13 4.10
C GLY A 10 -8.49 -13.42 3.06
N ASP A 11 -8.35 -12.55 2.05
CA ASP A 11 -7.29 -12.64 1.03
C ASP A 11 -5.90 -12.46 1.64
N MET A 12 -5.71 -11.55 2.60
CA MET A 12 -4.45 -11.40 3.33
C MET A 12 -4.08 -12.64 4.15
N ILE A 13 -5.06 -13.30 4.79
CA ILE A 13 -4.86 -14.57 5.49
C ILE A 13 -4.52 -15.69 4.50
N ALA A 14 -5.23 -15.73 3.35
CA ALA A 14 -5.00 -16.72 2.31
C ALA A 14 -3.61 -16.58 1.64
N GLY A 15 -3.13 -15.36 1.49
CA GLY A 15 -1.89 -15.06 0.77
C GLY A 15 -2.02 -15.28 -0.74
N LYS A 16 -0.88 -15.41 -1.43
CA LYS A 16 -0.79 -15.71 -2.87
C LYS A 16 -0.67 -17.21 -3.17
N GLY A 17 -0.34 -18.01 -2.17
CA GLY A 17 -0.02 -19.43 -2.34
C GLY A 17 0.49 -20.07 -1.05
N ILE A 18 0.61 -21.40 -1.07
CA ILE A 18 1.24 -22.17 0.01
C ILE A 18 2.45 -22.92 -0.54
N THR A 19 3.55 -22.86 0.20
CA THR A 19 4.74 -23.68 -0.03
C THR A 19 4.94 -24.65 1.12
N SER A 20 5.65 -25.74 0.83
CA SER A 20 6.00 -26.78 1.80
C SER A 20 7.50 -27.04 1.78
N ASN A 21 8.05 -27.44 2.93
CA ASN A 21 9.44 -27.89 3.01
C ASN A 21 9.68 -29.24 2.30
N THR A 22 8.66 -30.10 2.26
CA THR A 22 8.70 -31.44 1.66
C THR A 22 7.35 -31.77 1.01
N GLY A 23 7.38 -32.53 -0.08
CA GLY A 23 6.16 -33.06 -0.71
C GLY A 23 5.29 -32.04 -1.45
N GLN A 24 5.89 -30.97 -2.00
CA GLN A 24 5.14 -29.91 -2.72
C GLN A 24 4.25 -30.45 -3.84
N GLU A 25 4.73 -31.41 -4.63
CA GLU A 25 3.91 -32.04 -5.70
C GLU A 25 2.60 -32.62 -5.17
N ARG A 26 2.63 -33.15 -3.94
CA ARG A 26 1.46 -33.73 -3.29
C ARG A 26 0.52 -32.65 -2.75
N VAL A 27 1.08 -31.57 -2.20
CA VAL A 27 0.34 -30.38 -1.76
C VAL A 27 -0.43 -29.78 -2.94
N ASP A 28 0.21 -29.67 -4.09
CA ASP A 28 -0.40 -29.13 -5.31
C ASP A 28 -1.45 -30.10 -5.87
N ALA A 29 -1.18 -31.41 -5.88
CA ALA A 29 -2.12 -32.43 -6.34
C ALA A 29 -3.42 -32.50 -5.51
N LEU A 30 -3.36 -32.15 -4.23
CA LEU A 30 -4.51 -32.11 -3.32
C LEU A 30 -5.26 -30.78 -3.34
N ASP A 31 -4.83 -29.80 -4.15
CA ASP A 31 -5.36 -28.43 -4.18
C ASP A 31 -5.43 -27.80 -2.77
N VAL A 32 -4.37 -27.99 -1.98
CA VAL A 32 -4.31 -27.51 -0.59
C VAL A 32 -4.52 -26.00 -0.53
N TYR A 33 -3.97 -25.25 -1.49
CA TYR A 33 -4.17 -23.80 -1.55
C TYR A 33 -5.63 -23.42 -1.80
N GLY A 34 -6.35 -24.08 -2.72
CA GLY A 34 -7.76 -23.80 -2.95
C GLY A 34 -8.62 -24.04 -1.69
N GLN A 35 -8.34 -25.14 -0.97
CA GLN A 35 -9.04 -25.44 0.28
C GLN A 35 -8.67 -24.47 1.41
N TYR A 36 -7.40 -24.08 1.49
CA TYR A 36 -6.90 -23.10 2.46
C TYR A 36 -7.47 -21.70 2.20
N TYR A 37 -7.59 -21.29 0.93
CA TYR A 37 -8.20 -20.02 0.54
C TYR A 37 -9.65 -19.95 1.04
N ALA A 38 -10.45 -20.99 0.76
CA ALA A 38 -11.83 -21.05 1.25
C ALA A 38 -11.91 -21.08 2.78
N ALA A 39 -11.05 -21.87 3.44
CA ALA A 39 -10.96 -21.91 4.89
C ALA A 39 -10.57 -20.56 5.52
N SER A 40 -9.73 -19.77 4.85
CA SER A 40 -9.30 -18.43 5.31
C SER A 40 -10.46 -17.43 5.31
N HIS A 41 -11.31 -17.47 4.28
CA HIS A 41 -12.51 -16.64 4.20
C HIS A 41 -13.57 -17.04 5.24
N ASP A 42 -13.80 -18.34 5.42
CA ASP A 42 -14.71 -18.84 6.47
C ASP A 42 -14.18 -18.51 7.87
N PHE A 43 -12.88 -18.67 8.11
CA PHE A 43 -12.27 -18.31 9.38
C PHE A 43 -12.45 -16.83 9.68
N LYS A 44 -12.28 -15.94 8.68
CA LYS A 44 -12.53 -14.51 8.87
C LYS A 44 -14.00 -14.18 9.12
N LYS A 45 -14.92 -14.88 8.45
CA LYS A 45 -16.36 -14.59 8.52
C LYS A 45 -17.02 -15.16 9.78
N TYR A 46 -16.65 -16.37 10.19
CA TYR A 46 -17.31 -17.13 11.25
C TYR A 46 -16.43 -17.42 12.47
N GLY A 47 -15.11 -17.21 12.37
CA GLY A 47 -14.15 -17.56 13.43
C GLY A 47 -13.71 -19.03 13.41
N GLY A 48 -14.03 -19.78 12.36
CA GLY A 48 -13.72 -21.20 12.23
C GLY A 48 -13.91 -21.71 10.80
N TYR A 49 -13.45 -22.92 10.53
CA TYR A 49 -13.62 -23.57 9.22
C TYR A 49 -13.72 -25.09 9.38
N PHE A 50 -14.25 -25.76 8.35
CA PHE A 50 -14.34 -27.22 8.26
C PHE A 50 -13.69 -27.73 6.96
N VAL A 51 -12.93 -28.82 7.06
CA VAL A 51 -12.31 -29.51 5.92
C VAL A 51 -12.60 -31.01 6.02
N GLU A 52 -13.32 -31.52 5.04
CA GLU A 52 -13.52 -32.94 4.82
C GLU A 52 -12.27 -33.56 4.17
N VAL A 53 -11.78 -34.64 4.77
CA VAL A 53 -10.68 -35.46 4.30
C VAL A 53 -11.27 -36.77 3.77
N ILE A 54 -11.14 -36.99 2.46
CA ILE A 54 -11.63 -38.18 1.79
C ILE A 54 -10.43 -39.07 1.47
N TYR A 55 -10.39 -40.27 2.03
CA TYR A 55 -9.32 -41.24 1.79
C TYR A 55 -9.48 -41.97 0.46
N SER A 56 -8.35 -42.39 -0.10
CA SER A 56 -8.28 -43.25 -1.27
C SER A 56 -8.96 -44.60 -1.04
N ASN A 57 -9.31 -45.33 -2.11
CA ASN A 57 -9.97 -46.63 -1.99
C ASN A 57 -9.12 -47.65 -1.21
N ASP A 58 -7.79 -47.55 -1.29
CA ASP A 58 -6.83 -48.37 -0.55
C ASP A 58 -6.55 -47.85 0.87
N ARG A 59 -7.14 -46.70 1.28
CA ARG A 59 -7.10 -46.12 2.63
C ARG A 59 -5.70 -45.76 3.16
N LYS A 60 -4.70 -45.78 2.29
CA LYS A 60 -3.30 -45.43 2.62
C LYS A 60 -2.97 -43.98 2.32
N THR A 61 -3.76 -43.34 1.48
CA THR A 61 -3.54 -41.97 1.03
C THR A 61 -4.86 -41.18 1.08
N ILE A 62 -4.76 -39.87 1.02
CA ILE A 62 -5.84 -38.89 0.91
C ILE A 62 -6.18 -38.76 -0.57
N ALA A 63 -7.41 -39.08 -0.96
CA ALA A 63 -7.85 -38.86 -2.34
C ALA A 63 -8.12 -37.38 -2.61
N LYS A 64 -8.77 -36.70 -1.66
CA LYS A 64 -9.24 -35.34 -1.85
C LYS A 64 -9.43 -34.63 -0.51
N LEU A 65 -9.09 -33.34 -0.49
CA LEU A 65 -9.51 -32.40 0.53
C LEU A 65 -10.68 -31.57 0.01
N LYS A 66 -11.67 -31.33 0.86
CA LYS A 66 -12.84 -30.54 0.50
C LYS A 66 -13.23 -29.64 1.66
N HIS A 67 -13.11 -28.34 1.48
CA HIS A 67 -13.70 -27.33 2.34
C HIS A 67 -15.23 -27.50 2.36
N LEU A 68 -15.80 -27.45 3.56
CA LEU A 68 -17.24 -27.43 3.75
C LEU A 68 -17.65 -26.05 4.25
N PRO A 69 -18.65 -25.40 3.63
CA PRO A 69 -19.17 -24.13 4.10
C PRO A 69 -19.60 -24.21 5.56
N PHE A 70 -19.17 -23.24 6.36
CA PHE A 70 -19.44 -23.22 7.79
C PHE A 70 -20.94 -23.30 8.12
N GLU A 71 -21.79 -22.59 7.38
CA GLU A 71 -23.25 -22.59 7.57
C GLU A 71 -23.93 -23.95 7.33
N GLU A 72 -23.30 -24.83 6.56
CA GLU A 72 -23.83 -26.16 6.22
C GLU A 72 -23.48 -27.23 7.26
N CYS A 73 -22.55 -26.93 8.17
CA CYS A 73 -22.03 -27.88 9.15
C CYS A 73 -22.68 -27.70 10.54
N ARG A 74 -23.06 -28.80 11.19
CA ARG A 74 -23.50 -28.80 12.59
C ARG A 74 -22.72 -29.82 13.40
N ILE A 75 -22.12 -29.41 14.51
CA ILE A 75 -21.37 -30.30 15.41
C ILE A 75 -22.33 -31.37 15.97
N ALA A 76 -21.92 -32.62 15.83
CA ALA A 76 -22.59 -33.78 16.37
C ALA A 76 -21.97 -34.10 17.74
N VAL A 77 -22.83 -34.22 18.74
CA VAL A 77 -22.48 -34.49 20.12
C VAL A 77 -23.20 -35.76 20.55
N GLU A 78 -22.51 -36.65 21.27
CA GLU A 78 -23.07 -37.92 21.74
C GLU A 78 -22.72 -38.15 23.22
N GLY A 79 -23.57 -38.89 23.92
CA GLY A 79 -23.39 -39.23 25.34
C GLY A 79 -23.88 -38.15 26.32
N GLU A 80 -23.82 -38.47 27.61
CA GLU A 80 -24.17 -37.54 28.71
C GLU A 80 -23.06 -36.50 28.95
N ASP A 81 -21.81 -36.83 28.58
CA ASP A 81 -20.63 -35.97 28.75
C ASP A 81 -20.44 -34.96 27.59
N GLU A 82 -21.38 -34.91 26.65
CA GLU A 82 -21.35 -34.04 25.47
C GLU A 82 -20.07 -34.21 24.60
N ASP A 83 -19.68 -35.46 24.37
CA ASP A 83 -18.50 -35.78 23.55
C ASP A 83 -18.73 -35.44 22.08
N VAL A 84 -17.80 -34.67 21.51
CA VAL A 84 -17.88 -34.26 20.11
C VAL A 84 -17.34 -35.35 19.19
N ILE A 85 -18.26 -36.06 18.53
CA ILE A 85 -17.98 -37.23 17.68
C ILE A 85 -17.76 -36.88 16.20
N GLY A 86 -18.23 -35.73 15.73
CA GLY A 86 -18.15 -35.35 14.31
C GLY A 86 -19.07 -34.19 13.96
N ILE A 87 -19.56 -34.17 12.72
CA ILE A 87 -20.55 -33.20 12.25
C ILE A 87 -21.67 -33.88 11.47
N TYR A 88 -22.81 -33.18 11.38
CA TYR A 88 -23.79 -33.36 10.34
C TYR A 88 -23.60 -32.27 9.28
N HIS A 89 -23.52 -32.67 8.01
CA HIS A 89 -23.45 -31.78 6.86
C HIS A 89 -24.78 -31.80 6.08
N SER A 90 -25.29 -30.62 5.73
CA SER A 90 -26.48 -30.45 4.89
C SER A 90 -26.43 -29.11 4.15
N GLU A 91 -26.67 -29.14 2.84
CA GLU A 91 -26.70 -27.93 1.99
C GLU A 91 -27.80 -26.93 2.41
N ASP A 92 -28.95 -27.42 2.88
CA ASP A 92 -30.04 -26.57 3.34
C ASP A 92 -30.79 -27.20 4.52
N TRP A 93 -30.52 -26.66 5.70
CA TRP A 93 -31.11 -27.06 6.96
C TRP A 93 -32.61 -26.77 7.06
N ALA A 94 -33.16 -25.86 6.26
CA ALA A 94 -34.59 -25.59 6.24
C ALA A 94 -35.38 -26.68 5.50
N ASN A 95 -34.75 -27.46 4.62
CA ASN A 95 -35.42 -28.45 3.77
C ASN A 95 -34.74 -29.81 3.72
N THR A 96 -34.51 -30.40 4.90
CA THR A 96 -33.80 -31.68 5.09
C THR A 96 -34.51 -32.92 4.54
N ARG A 97 -35.78 -32.80 4.14
CA ARG A 97 -36.56 -33.91 3.56
C ARG A 97 -36.16 -34.21 2.11
N LYS A 98 -35.60 -33.23 1.39
CA LYS A 98 -35.09 -33.45 0.03
C LYS A 98 -33.85 -34.31 0.07
N LYS A 99 -33.73 -35.27 -0.85
CA LYS A 99 -32.59 -36.20 -0.93
C LYS A 99 -31.22 -35.49 -0.93
N LYS A 100 -31.13 -34.31 -1.57
CA LYS A 100 -29.92 -33.49 -1.65
C LYS A 100 -29.50 -32.87 -0.31
N ASN A 101 -30.47 -32.55 0.55
CA ASN A 101 -30.27 -31.82 1.80
C ASN A 101 -30.41 -32.74 3.02
N ARG A 102 -30.46 -34.07 2.81
CA ARG A 102 -30.56 -34.99 3.93
C ARG A 102 -29.26 -34.89 4.72
N PRO A 103 -29.31 -34.63 6.04
CA PRO A 103 -28.09 -34.51 6.84
C PRO A 103 -27.25 -35.79 6.76
N ILE A 104 -25.98 -35.63 6.41
CA ILE A 104 -24.99 -36.71 6.34
C ILE A 104 -24.06 -36.56 7.53
N PHE A 105 -23.91 -37.63 8.32
CA PHE A 105 -22.93 -37.66 9.39
C PHE A 105 -21.52 -37.87 8.83
N ILE A 106 -20.57 -37.04 9.26
CA ILE A 106 -19.15 -37.16 8.95
C ILE A 106 -18.40 -37.19 10.29
N PRO A 107 -17.67 -38.27 10.59
CA PRO A 107 -16.94 -38.41 11.85
C PRO A 107 -15.78 -37.43 11.96
N LYS A 108 -15.36 -37.14 13.18
CA LYS A 108 -14.21 -36.29 13.47
C LYS A 108 -12.91 -36.92 12.95
N PHE A 109 -12.00 -36.07 12.48
CA PHE A 109 -10.70 -36.48 11.97
C PHE A 109 -9.93 -37.32 12.99
N ASN A 110 -9.65 -38.57 12.61
CA ASN A 110 -8.84 -39.51 13.34
C ASN A 110 -8.14 -40.45 12.34
N PRO A 111 -6.86 -40.20 12.01
CA PRO A 111 -6.13 -40.97 11.00
C PRO A 111 -6.07 -42.48 11.29
N SER A 112 -6.16 -42.89 12.57
CA SER A 112 -6.13 -44.30 12.95
C SER A 112 -7.40 -45.06 12.54
N MET A 113 -8.51 -44.35 12.32
CA MET A 113 -9.81 -44.91 11.94
C MET A 113 -10.10 -44.83 10.44
N ALA A 114 -9.14 -44.38 9.62
CA ALA A 114 -9.31 -44.18 8.17
C ALA A 114 -9.82 -45.42 7.41
N VAL A 115 -9.60 -46.64 7.93
CA VAL A 115 -10.10 -47.88 7.34
C VAL A 115 -11.61 -48.06 7.55
N GLN A 116 -12.10 -47.71 8.75
CA GLN A 116 -13.52 -47.83 9.13
C GLN A 116 -14.32 -46.62 8.62
N GLU A 117 -13.68 -45.45 8.64
CA GLU A 117 -14.28 -44.15 8.34
C GLU A 117 -13.55 -43.50 7.16
N PRO A 118 -14.01 -43.74 5.91
CA PRO A 118 -13.31 -43.32 4.71
C PRO A 118 -13.43 -41.83 4.38
N SER A 119 -14.36 -41.14 5.03
CA SER A 119 -14.47 -39.68 5.03
C SER A 119 -14.52 -39.21 6.47
N GLN A 120 -13.74 -38.19 6.79
CA GLN A 120 -13.65 -37.59 8.11
C GLN A 120 -13.58 -36.07 7.99
N VAL A 121 -13.89 -35.34 9.04
CA VAL A 121 -13.81 -33.87 9.05
C VAL A 121 -12.86 -33.35 10.11
N LEU A 122 -12.00 -32.41 9.73
CA LEU A 122 -11.21 -31.60 10.64
C LEU A 122 -11.78 -30.19 10.67
N TRP A 123 -11.84 -29.60 11.87
CA TRP A 123 -12.14 -28.18 12.05
C TRP A 123 -11.18 -27.56 13.07
N LYS A 124 -10.93 -26.27 12.91
CA LYS A 124 -10.25 -25.45 13.91
C LYS A 124 -11.05 -24.17 14.11
N PHE A 125 -11.31 -23.85 15.36
CA PHE A 125 -12.02 -22.65 15.78
C PHE A 125 -11.09 -21.71 16.53
N ALA A 126 -11.39 -20.42 16.44
CA ALA A 126 -10.90 -19.44 17.38
C ALA A 126 -11.40 -19.79 18.80
N TYR A 127 -10.77 -19.19 19.81
CA TYR A 127 -11.11 -19.46 21.21
C TYR A 127 -12.60 -19.23 21.48
N THR A 128 -13.32 -20.27 21.92
CA THR A 128 -14.79 -20.27 22.04
C THR A 128 -15.32 -20.00 23.44
N SER A 129 -14.49 -19.73 24.46
CA SER A 129 -14.93 -19.48 25.85
C SER A 129 -15.95 -20.50 26.40
N GLY A 130 -15.87 -21.76 25.97
CA GLY A 130 -16.82 -22.82 26.36
C GLY A 130 -18.08 -22.94 25.51
N GLN A 131 -18.25 -22.09 24.50
CA GLN A 131 -19.29 -22.25 23.47
C GLN A 131 -18.90 -23.34 22.47
N ILE A 132 -19.90 -24.02 21.90
CA ILE A 132 -19.69 -25.02 20.84
C ILE A 132 -19.16 -24.36 19.56
N TYR A 133 -19.65 -23.16 19.23
CA TYR A 133 -19.24 -22.42 18.04
C TYR A 133 -18.41 -21.17 18.41
N PRO A 134 -17.46 -20.78 17.54
CA PRO A 134 -16.72 -19.55 17.69
C PRO A 134 -17.59 -18.33 17.39
N ASN A 135 -17.19 -17.22 17.99
CA ASN A 135 -17.62 -15.89 17.54
C ASN A 135 -16.55 -15.32 16.60
N PRO A 136 -16.94 -14.63 15.53
CA PRO A 136 -15.98 -13.95 14.67
C PRO A 136 -15.31 -12.79 15.41
N ASP A 137 -14.15 -12.34 14.90
CA ASP A 137 -13.36 -11.31 15.57
C ASP A 137 -14.08 -9.95 15.66
N TYR A 138 -14.96 -9.67 14.70
CA TYR A 138 -15.76 -8.45 14.65
C TYR A 138 -17.08 -8.50 15.45
N TRP A 139 -17.28 -9.52 16.28
CA TRP A 139 -18.54 -9.74 17.02
C TRP A 139 -18.99 -8.51 17.83
N SER A 140 -18.04 -7.75 18.38
CA SER A 140 -18.32 -6.51 19.13
C SER A 140 -18.95 -5.40 18.28
N ALA A 141 -18.81 -5.43 16.96
CA ALA A 141 -19.34 -4.44 16.03
C ALA A 141 -20.60 -4.88 15.30
N VAL A 142 -21.19 -6.06 15.59
CA VAL A 142 -22.39 -6.56 14.87
C VAL A 142 -23.54 -5.53 14.91
N ASN A 143 -23.76 -4.87 16.04
CA ASN A 143 -24.78 -3.83 16.16
C ASN A 143 -24.47 -2.60 15.30
N TYR A 144 -23.19 -2.22 15.15
CA TYR A 144 -22.78 -1.10 14.30
C TYR A 144 -22.84 -1.44 12.80
N ILE A 145 -22.59 -2.71 12.44
CA ILE A 145 -22.78 -3.20 11.06
C ILE A 145 -24.27 -3.15 10.71
N GLU A 146 -25.14 -3.58 11.61
CA GLU A 146 -26.59 -3.49 11.42
C GLU A 146 -27.06 -2.03 11.38
N LEU A 147 -26.51 -1.17 12.23
CA LEU A 147 -26.79 0.27 12.21
C LEU A 147 -26.42 0.92 10.87
N GLU A 148 -25.22 0.63 10.32
CA GLU A 148 -24.79 1.11 8.99
C GLU A 148 -25.79 0.66 7.91
N ARG A 149 -26.23 -0.61 7.96
CA ARG A 149 -27.24 -1.14 7.04
C ARG A 149 -28.58 -0.41 7.16
N GLN A 150 -29.05 -0.17 8.38
CA GLN A 150 -30.33 0.50 8.63
C GLN A 150 -30.30 1.98 8.25
N ILE A 151 -29.17 2.67 8.44
CA ILE A 151 -28.97 4.06 7.98
C ILE A 151 -29.08 4.12 6.45
N GLY A 152 -28.41 3.20 5.75
CA GLY A 152 -28.51 3.08 4.29
C GLY A 152 -29.95 2.84 3.82
N MET A 153 -30.64 1.88 4.45
CA MET A 153 -32.06 1.62 4.16
C MET A 153 -32.96 2.81 4.45
N TYR A 154 -32.72 3.52 5.56
CA TYR A 154 -33.47 4.72 5.92
C TYR A 154 -33.31 5.81 4.87
N HIS A 155 -32.09 6.11 4.42
CA HIS A 155 -31.86 7.12 3.38
C HIS A 155 -32.50 6.73 2.05
N VAL A 156 -32.40 5.45 1.65
CA VAL A 156 -33.08 4.95 0.44
C VAL A 156 -34.60 5.12 0.57
N ASN A 157 -35.18 4.72 1.69
CA ASN A 157 -36.62 4.86 1.93
C ASN A 157 -37.05 6.33 1.99
N ASN A 158 -36.27 7.20 2.62
CA ASN A 158 -36.54 8.63 2.68
C ASN A 158 -36.54 9.24 1.28
N ILE A 159 -35.57 8.89 0.43
CA ILE A 159 -35.50 9.34 -0.97
C ILE A 159 -36.65 8.77 -1.80
N MET A 160 -36.98 7.48 -1.65
CA MET A 160 -38.06 6.84 -2.41
C MET A 160 -39.44 7.40 -2.04
N ASN A 161 -39.65 7.73 -0.76
CA ASN A 161 -40.92 8.23 -0.25
C ASN A 161 -41.07 9.77 -0.36
N GLY A 162 -40.17 10.46 -1.08
CA GLY A 162 -40.32 11.89 -1.39
C GLY A 162 -39.62 12.87 -0.46
N LEU A 163 -38.66 12.39 0.36
CA LEU A 163 -38.07 13.10 1.49
C LEU A 163 -39.14 13.50 2.52
N PHE A 164 -38.73 13.84 3.75
CA PHE A 164 -39.67 14.34 4.74
C PHE A 164 -40.49 15.50 4.14
N PRO A 165 -41.83 15.55 4.30
CA PRO A 165 -42.66 16.57 3.69
C PRO A 165 -42.09 17.94 4.05
N SER A 166 -41.61 18.68 3.06
CA SER A 166 -40.86 19.92 3.30
C SER A 166 -41.78 21.05 3.77
N PHE A 167 -43.09 20.93 3.52
CA PHE A 167 -44.08 21.96 3.77
C PHE A 167 -45.45 21.37 4.13
N ILE A 168 -46.20 22.04 5.01
CA ILE A 168 -47.62 21.81 5.21
C ILE A 168 -48.37 22.82 4.32
N ILE A 169 -49.32 22.35 3.54
CA ILE A 169 -50.19 23.20 2.72
C ILE A 169 -51.57 23.24 3.38
N SER A 170 -51.89 24.39 3.97
CA SER A 170 -53.19 24.61 4.60
C SER A 170 -54.10 25.39 3.64
N PHE A 171 -55.18 24.75 3.19
CA PHE A 171 -56.21 25.40 2.39
C PHE A 171 -57.29 25.97 3.31
N PHE A 172 -57.60 27.25 3.16
CA PHE A 172 -58.64 27.94 3.95
C PHE A 172 -60.00 28.00 3.25
N ASN A 173 -60.15 27.38 2.07
CA ASN A 173 -61.44 27.32 1.35
C ASN A 173 -62.33 26.19 1.89
N GLY A 174 -63.64 26.47 1.95
CA GLY A 174 -64.67 25.64 2.55
C GLY A 174 -64.72 24.20 2.00
N GLN A 175 -65.20 23.29 2.85
CA GLN A 175 -65.20 21.82 2.69
C GLN A 175 -65.31 21.34 1.24
N ILE A 176 -64.15 21.03 0.65
CA ILE A 176 -64.05 20.32 -0.63
C ILE A 176 -64.78 18.97 -0.46
N PRO A 177 -65.59 18.50 -1.42
CA PRO A 177 -66.20 17.16 -1.35
C PRO A 177 -65.13 16.08 -1.13
N PRO A 178 -65.38 15.02 -0.33
CA PRO A 178 -64.37 14.02 0.02
C PRO A 178 -63.62 13.46 -1.20
N ASP A 179 -64.35 13.17 -2.27
CA ASP A 179 -63.81 12.55 -3.48
C ASP A 179 -62.75 13.43 -4.17
N GLN A 180 -63.00 14.75 -4.22
CA GLN A 180 -62.04 15.71 -4.78
C GLN A 180 -60.82 15.91 -3.88
N GLN A 181 -60.97 15.76 -2.56
CA GLN A 181 -59.83 15.78 -1.63
C GLN A 181 -58.89 14.59 -1.89
N TRP A 182 -59.45 13.41 -2.17
CA TRP A 182 -58.69 12.20 -2.48
C TRP A 182 -57.95 12.29 -3.81
N ASP A 183 -58.61 12.79 -4.86
CA ASP A 183 -57.96 12.98 -6.15
C ASP A 183 -56.84 14.02 -6.07
N MET A 184 -57.07 15.14 -5.37
CA MET A 184 -56.04 16.14 -5.14
C MET A 184 -54.88 15.55 -4.33
N LYS A 185 -55.14 14.83 -3.24
CA LYS A 185 -54.09 14.15 -2.46
C LYS A 185 -53.26 13.20 -3.32
N ARG A 186 -53.90 12.40 -4.17
CA ARG A 186 -53.21 11.44 -5.07
C ARG A 186 -52.34 12.14 -6.11
N ASP A 187 -52.82 13.24 -6.69
CA ASP A 187 -52.05 14.00 -7.67
C ASP A 187 -50.84 14.69 -7.03
N TRP A 188 -51.02 15.22 -5.83
CA TRP A 188 -49.93 15.79 -5.04
C TRP A 188 -48.91 14.75 -4.58
N GLU A 189 -49.35 13.58 -4.13
CA GLU A 189 -48.46 12.44 -3.84
C GLU A 189 -47.66 12.06 -5.08
N LYS A 190 -48.29 11.95 -6.26
CA LYS A 190 -47.57 11.67 -7.52
C LYS A 190 -46.57 12.75 -7.92
N LEU A 191 -46.87 14.01 -7.63
CA LEU A 191 -46.04 15.15 -8.04
C LEU A 191 -44.89 15.42 -7.08
N LEU A 192 -45.04 15.09 -5.79
CA LEU A 192 -44.06 15.37 -4.74
C LEU A 192 -43.24 14.15 -4.29
N THR A 193 -43.72 12.92 -4.51
CA THR A 193 -43.00 11.72 -4.07
C THR A 193 -42.00 11.22 -5.11
N GLY A 194 -40.90 10.64 -4.63
CA GLY A 194 -39.88 9.98 -5.44
C GLY A 194 -38.73 10.88 -5.92
N ALA A 195 -37.53 10.30 -5.99
CA ALA A 195 -36.29 10.99 -6.36
C ALA A 195 -36.37 11.77 -7.69
N ARG A 196 -37.14 11.27 -8.66
CA ARG A 196 -37.31 11.91 -10.00
C ARG A 196 -38.19 13.16 -9.97
N ASN A 197 -38.95 13.36 -8.91
CA ASN A 197 -39.85 14.49 -8.73
C ASN A 197 -39.27 15.57 -7.81
N ALA A 198 -38.06 15.37 -7.29
CA ALA A 198 -37.33 16.35 -6.49
C ALA A 198 -37.07 17.64 -7.30
N GLY A 199 -37.32 18.80 -6.68
CA GLY A 199 -37.05 20.12 -7.28
C GLY A 199 -38.11 20.64 -8.24
N LYS A 200 -39.27 19.99 -8.37
CA LYS A 200 -40.40 20.54 -9.13
C LYS A 200 -40.99 21.77 -8.42
N PHE A 201 -41.23 22.85 -9.16
CA PHE A 201 -41.82 24.07 -8.62
C PHE A 201 -43.35 23.96 -8.56
N LEU A 202 -43.92 24.46 -7.46
CA LEU A 202 -45.36 24.53 -7.26
C LEU A 202 -45.90 25.87 -7.77
N MET A 203 -46.81 25.84 -8.72
CA MET A 203 -47.50 27.03 -9.23
C MET A 203 -48.98 26.98 -8.82
N THR A 204 -49.43 28.00 -8.08
CA THR A 204 -50.82 28.15 -7.67
C THR A 204 -51.44 29.36 -8.38
N PHE A 205 -52.68 29.21 -8.83
CA PHE A 205 -53.48 30.30 -9.39
C PHE A 205 -54.56 30.65 -8.37
N ASN A 206 -54.56 31.90 -7.89
CA ASN A 206 -55.55 32.38 -6.93
C ASN A 206 -56.35 33.53 -7.56
N GLU A 207 -57.67 33.57 -7.29
CA GLU A 207 -58.53 34.68 -7.69
C GLU A 207 -58.26 35.93 -6.84
N ARG A 208 -58.53 37.12 -7.38
CA ARG A 208 -58.44 38.37 -6.60
C ARG A 208 -59.34 38.26 -5.36
N ASP A 209 -58.78 38.56 -4.19
CA ASP A 209 -59.42 38.58 -2.87
C ASP A 209 -59.75 37.22 -2.20
N THR A 210 -59.19 36.10 -2.71
CA THR A 210 -59.28 34.80 -2.02
C THR A 210 -58.13 34.57 -1.01
N PRO A 211 -58.38 33.89 0.13
CA PRO A 211 -57.32 33.54 1.08
C PRO A 211 -56.30 32.60 0.40
N LYS A 212 -55.04 33.02 0.36
CA LYS A 212 -53.96 32.23 -0.24
C LYS A 212 -53.67 30.99 0.62
N PRO A 213 -53.34 29.83 0.02
CA PRO A 213 -52.83 28.70 0.79
C PRO A 213 -51.58 29.11 1.56
N ASP A 214 -51.55 28.82 2.87
CA ASP A 214 -50.36 29.05 3.68
C ASP A 214 -49.44 27.82 3.60
N ILE A 215 -48.18 28.07 3.27
CA ILE A 215 -47.14 27.05 3.11
C ILE A 215 -46.17 27.24 4.26
N THR A 216 -46.35 26.46 5.33
CA THR A 216 -45.42 26.46 6.46
C THR A 216 -44.33 25.42 6.20
N SER A 217 -43.07 25.86 6.15
CA SER A 217 -41.92 24.97 6.05
C SER A 217 -41.63 24.31 7.40
N PHE A 218 -41.25 23.04 7.42
CA PHE A 218 -40.67 22.45 8.62
C PHE A 218 -39.30 23.06 8.89
N PRO A 219 -38.91 23.28 10.17
CA PRO A 219 -37.53 23.61 10.49
C PRO A 219 -36.64 22.46 9.98
N LEU A 220 -35.59 22.80 9.24
CA LEU A 220 -34.54 21.85 8.87
C LEU A 220 -33.98 21.27 10.17
N SER A 221 -34.31 20.02 10.49
CA SER A 221 -33.70 19.32 11.61
C SER A 221 -32.21 19.14 11.32
N ASP A 222 -31.33 19.28 12.33
CA ASP A 222 -29.89 18.89 12.30
C ASP A 222 -29.69 17.36 12.15
N ALA A 223 -30.63 16.66 11.51
CA ALA A 223 -30.60 15.23 11.31
C ALA A 223 -29.43 14.82 10.39
N ASP A 224 -29.03 15.70 9.46
CA ASP A 224 -27.83 15.54 8.63
C ASP A 224 -26.57 15.31 9.49
N LYS A 225 -26.35 16.13 10.51
CA LYS A 225 -25.22 15.99 11.44
C LYS A 225 -25.31 14.72 12.28
N GLN A 226 -26.52 14.34 12.71
CA GLN A 226 -26.72 13.10 13.46
C GLN A 226 -26.40 11.87 12.59
N TYR A 227 -26.85 11.85 11.33
CA TYR A 227 -26.56 10.73 10.42
C TYR A 227 -25.09 10.67 10.03
N GLN A 228 -24.46 11.83 9.79
CA GLN A 228 -23.02 11.89 9.54
C GLN A 228 -22.25 11.31 10.74
N PHE A 229 -22.56 11.75 11.96
CA PHE A 229 -21.95 11.23 13.18
C PHE A 229 -22.15 9.71 13.32
N LEU A 230 -23.38 9.22 13.12
CA LEU A 230 -23.67 7.79 13.22
C LEU A 230 -22.93 6.97 12.15
N SER A 231 -22.79 7.48 10.93
CA SER A 231 -22.05 6.84 9.84
C SER A 231 -20.55 6.78 10.13
N GLU A 232 -19.96 7.89 10.59
CA GLU A 232 -18.55 7.99 10.96
C GLU A 232 -18.22 7.09 12.17
N GLU A 233 -19.04 7.15 13.22
CA GLU A 233 -18.87 6.32 14.42
C GLU A 233 -19.01 4.83 14.10
N SER A 234 -20.02 4.44 13.30
CA SER A 234 -20.19 3.04 12.88
C SER A 234 -18.98 2.56 12.09
N THR A 235 -18.47 3.39 11.18
CA THR A 235 -17.27 3.06 10.39
C THR A 235 -16.05 2.84 11.29
N SER A 236 -15.82 3.73 12.24
CA SER A 236 -14.73 3.63 13.22
C SER A 236 -14.84 2.36 14.07
N LYS A 237 -16.03 2.06 14.62
CA LYS A 237 -16.24 0.88 15.48
C LYS A 237 -16.04 -0.43 14.73
N VAL A 238 -16.48 -0.51 13.47
CA VAL A 238 -16.25 -1.70 12.63
C VAL A 238 -14.76 -1.90 12.35
N MET A 239 -14.00 -0.83 12.06
CA MET A 239 -12.55 -0.92 11.87
C MET A 239 -11.83 -1.40 13.14
N VAL A 240 -12.19 -0.83 14.30
CA VAL A 240 -11.62 -1.20 15.60
C VAL A 240 -11.92 -2.67 15.93
N ALA A 241 -13.14 -3.15 15.64
CA ALA A 241 -13.51 -4.55 15.88
C ALA A 241 -12.70 -5.53 15.01
N HIS A 242 -12.36 -5.14 13.78
CA HIS A 242 -11.42 -5.89 12.94
C HIS A 242 -9.94 -5.71 13.33
N ARG A 243 -9.64 -4.92 14.38
CA ARG A 243 -8.29 -4.60 14.86
C ARG A 243 -7.43 -3.92 13.79
N ILE A 244 -8.06 -3.10 12.95
CA ILE A 244 -7.37 -2.32 11.92
C ILE A 244 -6.67 -1.14 12.58
N THR A 245 -5.36 -1.05 12.39
CA THR A 245 -4.49 -0.03 12.99
C THR A 245 -4.47 1.27 12.19
N THR A 246 -4.39 1.18 10.85
CA THR A 246 -4.52 2.32 9.95
C THR A 246 -5.56 2.00 8.86
N PRO A 247 -6.60 2.84 8.68
CA PRO A 247 -7.58 2.65 7.61
C PRO A 247 -6.98 2.76 6.19
N LEU A 248 -5.79 3.36 6.08
CA LEU A 248 -5.09 3.59 4.81
C LEU A 248 -4.74 2.29 4.08
N ILE A 249 -4.46 1.19 4.80
CA ILE A 249 -4.17 -0.11 4.16
C ILE A 249 -5.37 -0.68 3.37
N PHE A 250 -6.59 -0.22 3.67
CA PHE A 250 -7.80 -0.59 2.94
C PHE A 250 -8.32 0.54 2.02
N GLY A 251 -7.47 1.54 1.75
CA GLY A 251 -7.81 2.67 0.88
C GLY A 251 -8.77 3.69 1.49
N ILE A 252 -9.03 3.60 2.80
CA ILE A 252 -9.92 4.53 3.50
C ILE A 252 -9.06 5.66 4.06
N ARG A 253 -9.28 6.88 3.58
CA ARG A 253 -8.59 8.08 4.07
C ARG A 253 -9.37 8.70 5.23
N THR A 254 -8.79 8.69 6.41
CA THR A 254 -9.19 9.60 7.50
C THR A 254 -8.54 10.97 7.26
N GLN A 255 -9.21 12.07 7.61
CA GLN A 255 -8.85 13.43 7.20
C GLN A 255 -7.36 13.80 7.39
N SER A 256 -6.82 14.43 6.34
CA SER A 256 -5.57 15.22 6.20
C SER A 256 -4.59 15.26 7.39
N GLY A 257 -3.84 14.17 7.61
CA GLY A 257 -2.61 14.19 8.38
C GLY A 257 -1.41 14.51 7.48
N PHE A 258 -0.54 15.43 7.90
CA PHE A 258 0.73 15.78 7.22
C PHE A 258 1.84 14.71 7.41
N GLY A 259 1.48 13.49 7.81
CA GLY A 259 2.42 12.39 8.01
C GLY A 259 2.88 11.77 6.69
N SER A 260 4.04 11.12 6.70
CA SER A 260 4.46 10.22 5.62
C SER A 260 3.49 9.04 5.56
N ASN A 261 2.44 9.17 4.73
CA ASN A 261 1.43 8.12 4.54
C ASN A 261 2.06 6.75 4.24
N LYS A 262 3.25 6.74 3.61
CA LYS A 262 4.03 5.53 3.33
C LYS A 262 4.51 4.84 4.61
N ASP A 263 5.07 5.60 5.55
CA ASP A 263 5.61 5.03 6.79
C ASP A 263 4.47 4.58 7.73
N GLU A 264 3.38 5.34 7.79
CA GLU A 264 2.17 4.94 8.54
C GLU A 264 1.56 3.66 7.96
N MET A 265 1.44 3.56 6.64
CA MET A 265 0.95 2.35 5.98
C MET A 265 1.88 1.16 6.20
N ALA A 266 3.20 1.36 6.13
CA ALA A 266 4.18 0.31 6.35
C ALA A 266 4.11 -0.25 7.78
N VAL A 267 4.20 0.64 8.78
CA VAL A 267 4.11 0.26 10.20
C VAL A 267 2.74 -0.31 10.54
N GLY A 268 1.67 0.29 10.02
CA GLY A 268 0.31 -0.20 10.21
C GLY A 268 0.10 -1.60 9.65
N LEU A 269 0.62 -1.87 8.45
CA LEU A 269 0.57 -3.19 7.82
C LEU A 269 1.37 -4.22 8.61
N GLU A 270 2.56 -3.87 9.10
CA GLU A 270 3.38 -4.77 9.93
C GLU A 270 2.66 -5.16 11.22
N ILE A 271 2.14 -4.18 11.96
CA ILE A 271 1.39 -4.42 13.20
C ILE A 271 0.15 -5.29 12.91
N PHE A 272 -0.59 -4.97 11.85
CA PHE A 272 -1.78 -5.72 11.47
C PHE A 272 -1.44 -7.17 11.06
N THR A 273 -0.35 -7.35 10.33
CA THR A 273 0.12 -8.68 9.91
C THR A 273 0.46 -9.53 11.13
N ASN A 274 1.27 -8.99 12.05
CA ASN A 274 1.73 -9.73 13.23
C ASN A 274 0.61 -10.01 14.26
N GLN A 275 -0.35 -9.10 14.41
CA GLN A 275 -1.40 -9.22 15.44
C GLN A 275 -2.69 -9.93 14.95
N VAL A 276 -2.98 -9.88 13.65
CA VAL A 276 -4.25 -10.36 13.08
C VAL A 276 -4.01 -11.47 12.07
N ILE A 277 -3.15 -11.24 11.08
CA ILE A 277 -2.97 -12.15 9.94
C ILE A 277 -2.19 -13.41 10.33
N GLU A 278 -0.97 -13.27 10.87
CA GLU A 278 -0.12 -14.41 11.23
C GLU A 278 -0.76 -15.35 12.26
N PRO A 279 -1.44 -14.87 13.33
CA PRO A 279 -2.12 -15.76 14.26
C PRO A 279 -3.24 -16.58 13.59
N ALA A 280 -3.99 -15.97 12.65
CA ALA A 280 -5.00 -16.67 11.87
C ALA A 280 -4.37 -17.71 10.94
N GLN A 281 -3.34 -17.33 10.18
CA GLN A 281 -2.59 -18.22 9.30
C GLN A 281 -2.04 -19.42 10.09
N ARG A 282 -1.43 -19.19 11.25
CA ARG A 282 -0.87 -20.25 12.11
C ARG A 282 -1.93 -21.27 12.53
N LEU A 283 -3.13 -20.82 12.89
CA LEU A 283 -4.22 -21.72 13.30
C LEU A 283 -4.71 -22.58 12.13
N ILE A 284 -4.88 -21.98 10.95
CA ILE A 284 -5.35 -22.68 9.75
C ILE A 284 -4.27 -23.65 9.26
N ILE A 285 -3.03 -23.19 9.12
CA ILE A 285 -1.87 -24.02 8.76
C ILE A 285 -1.73 -25.22 9.68
N LYS A 286 -1.90 -25.03 11.00
CA LYS A 286 -1.83 -26.14 11.96
C LYS A 286 -2.82 -27.26 11.62
N GLY A 287 -4.04 -26.92 11.19
CA GLY A 287 -5.03 -27.91 10.77
C GLY A 287 -4.64 -28.64 9.49
N PHE A 288 -4.19 -27.93 8.46
CA PHE A 288 -3.75 -28.56 7.21
C PHE A 288 -2.48 -29.41 7.40
N THR A 289 -1.53 -28.96 8.23
CA THR A 289 -0.35 -29.74 8.60
C THR A 289 -0.72 -31.02 9.33
N GLU A 290 -1.72 -30.97 10.24
CA GLU A 290 -2.22 -32.16 10.94
C GLU A 290 -2.80 -33.18 9.95
N ILE A 291 -3.58 -32.73 8.95
CA ILE A 291 -4.11 -33.59 7.89
C ILE A 291 -2.99 -34.23 7.06
N LEU A 292 -2.06 -33.40 6.56
CA LEU A 292 -1.01 -33.85 5.64
C LEU A 292 0.07 -34.69 6.32
N SER A 293 0.24 -34.55 7.64
CA SER A 293 1.19 -35.36 8.42
C SER A 293 0.90 -36.87 8.37
N PHE A 294 -0.33 -37.25 7.99
CA PHE A 294 -0.70 -38.65 7.74
C PHE A 294 0.12 -39.29 6.61
N GLU A 295 0.39 -38.54 5.54
CA GLU A 295 1.13 -39.04 4.37
C GLU A 295 2.60 -38.59 4.36
N ILE A 296 2.84 -37.36 4.79
CA ILE A 296 4.14 -36.68 4.66
C ILE A 296 4.65 -36.35 6.05
N PRO A 297 5.55 -37.18 6.62
CA PRO A 297 6.14 -36.89 7.91
C PRO A 297 6.93 -35.58 7.89
N ASN A 298 6.84 -34.79 8.97
CA ASN A 298 7.56 -33.53 9.18
C ASN A 298 7.28 -32.43 8.13
N ILE A 299 6.10 -32.44 7.51
CA ILE A 299 5.66 -31.35 6.62
C ILE A 299 5.47 -30.05 7.41
N GLN A 300 5.95 -28.95 6.82
CA GLN A 300 5.75 -27.58 7.29
C GLN A 300 5.24 -26.76 6.12
N LEU A 301 4.07 -26.16 6.30
CA LEU A 301 3.45 -25.27 5.32
C LEU A 301 3.76 -23.81 5.66
N THR A 302 4.09 -23.04 4.63
CA THR A 302 4.35 -21.61 4.72
C THR A 302 3.47 -20.89 3.72
N VAL A 303 2.77 -19.84 4.17
CA VAL A 303 1.94 -19.01 3.29
C VAL A 303 2.82 -17.96 2.63
N ILE A 304 2.71 -17.83 1.31
CA ILE A 304 3.34 -16.74 0.57
C ILE A 304 2.47 -15.49 0.77
N PRO A 305 2.96 -14.43 1.42
CA PRO A 305 2.18 -13.23 1.65
C PRO A 305 1.77 -12.58 0.32
N ASN A 306 0.54 -12.06 0.27
CA ASN A 306 0.05 -11.32 -0.90
C ASN A 306 0.40 -9.84 -0.87
N THR A 307 0.88 -9.34 0.28
CA THR A 307 1.23 -7.95 0.50
C THR A 307 2.45 -7.52 -0.33
N PRO A 308 2.44 -6.32 -0.93
CA PRO A 308 3.50 -5.84 -1.82
C PRO A 308 4.75 -5.33 -1.09
N LEU A 309 4.73 -5.24 0.24
CA LEU A 309 5.83 -4.73 1.06
C LEU A 309 6.55 -5.90 1.73
N SER A 310 7.69 -6.32 1.19
CA SER A 310 8.56 -7.30 1.85
C SER A 310 9.44 -6.59 2.88
N PHE A 311 9.17 -6.79 4.16
CA PHE A 311 10.08 -6.35 5.23
C PHE A 311 11.04 -7.49 5.55
N SER A 312 12.34 -7.30 5.28
CA SER A 312 13.37 -8.15 5.86
C SER A 312 13.52 -7.77 7.33
N VAL A 313 13.06 -8.63 8.24
CA VAL A 313 13.27 -8.45 9.67
C VAL A 313 14.78 -8.48 9.92
N ALA A 314 15.36 -7.32 10.27
CA ALA A 314 16.69 -7.27 10.83
C ALA A 314 16.62 -7.93 12.21
N THR A 315 17.12 -9.16 12.34
CA THR A 315 17.44 -9.74 13.66
C THR A 315 18.48 -8.84 14.32
N GLU A 316 18.05 -8.03 15.28
CA GLU A 316 18.98 -7.32 16.15
C GLU A 316 19.80 -8.35 16.95
N PRO A 317 21.14 -8.29 16.91
CA PRO A 317 21.95 -9.09 17.80
C PRO A 317 21.83 -8.55 19.23
N VAL A 318 21.61 -9.46 20.19
CA VAL A 318 21.59 -9.21 21.63
C VAL A 318 22.77 -8.30 22.02
N PRO A 319 22.55 -7.17 22.74
CA PRO A 319 23.63 -6.29 23.12
C PRO A 319 24.53 -6.99 24.16
N ALA A 320 25.80 -7.19 23.82
CA ALA A 320 26.83 -7.62 24.74
C ALA A 320 27.06 -6.54 25.84
N PRO A 321 27.42 -6.93 27.08
CA PRO A 321 27.52 -5.98 28.18
C PRO A 321 28.68 -5.00 27.95
N ALA A 322 28.41 -3.72 28.21
CA ALA A 322 29.33 -2.62 27.99
C ALA A 322 30.64 -2.78 28.80
N PRO A 323 31.83 -2.56 28.20
CA PRO A 323 33.07 -2.44 28.96
C PRO A 323 33.25 -1.00 29.49
N ALA A 324 33.76 -0.90 30.71
CA ALA A 324 34.13 0.34 31.39
C ALA A 324 35.37 1.01 30.72
N PRO A 325 35.59 2.33 30.90
CA PRO A 325 36.57 3.08 30.12
C PRO A 325 37.97 3.05 30.76
N VAL A 326 39.01 2.70 30.00
CA VAL A 326 40.41 2.95 30.38
C VAL A 326 41.27 3.32 29.16
N VAL A 327 41.68 4.59 29.15
CA VAL A 327 42.99 5.20 28.84
C VAL A 327 43.90 4.61 27.74
N GLN A 328 44.30 5.51 26.84
CA GLN A 328 45.32 5.39 25.78
C GLN A 328 46.64 4.75 26.24
N SER A 329 47.22 3.89 25.40
CA SER A 329 48.67 3.84 25.18
C SER A 329 49.04 3.20 23.83
N LEU A 330 50.17 3.68 23.30
CA LEU A 330 50.75 3.44 21.99
C LEU A 330 51.45 2.08 21.86
N GLU A 331 51.66 1.68 20.59
CA GLU A 331 52.71 0.78 20.07
C GLU A 331 52.64 -0.76 20.30
N LYS A 332 52.45 -1.54 19.21
CA LYS A 332 53.54 -2.25 18.47
C LYS A 332 53.01 -3.22 17.41
N LYS A 333 53.56 -3.08 16.19
CA LYS A 333 53.54 -4.07 15.10
C LYS A 333 54.24 -5.38 15.50
N LYS A 334 53.75 -6.53 15.02
CA LYS A 334 54.57 -7.59 14.38
C LYS A 334 53.73 -8.72 13.73
N GLY A 335 53.91 -8.85 12.40
CA GLY A 335 54.03 -10.08 11.57
C GLY A 335 52.88 -11.08 11.54
N CYS A 336 52.56 -11.80 10.46
CA CYS A 336 53.10 -12.01 9.11
C CYS A 336 51.96 -12.82 8.38
N CYS A 337 51.66 -12.74 7.09
CA CYS A 337 52.35 -13.29 5.92
C CYS A 337 51.62 -12.74 4.66
N HIS A 338 52.25 -11.98 3.77
CA HIS A 338 53.01 -12.37 2.57
C HIS A 338 52.16 -12.63 1.29
N GLU A 339 52.28 -11.64 0.39
CA GLU A 339 52.38 -11.71 -1.08
C GLU A 339 51.19 -12.16 -1.93
N LEU A 340 50.54 -11.19 -2.61
CA LEU A 340 50.41 -11.05 -4.08
C LEU A 340 49.25 -10.08 -4.43
N SER A 341 49.56 -8.82 -4.75
CA SER A 341 48.91 -8.05 -5.84
C SER A 341 49.26 -6.55 -5.76
N GLU A 342 50.37 -6.17 -6.38
CA GLU A 342 50.86 -4.79 -6.51
C GLU A 342 50.16 -4.05 -7.67
N CYS A 343 48.84 -4.18 -7.81
CA CYS A 343 48.10 -3.63 -8.95
C CYS A 343 46.74 -2.97 -8.61
N HIS A 344 46.48 -2.61 -7.35
CA HIS A 344 45.17 -2.05 -6.95
C HIS A 344 45.23 -0.77 -6.10
N GLU A 345 46.34 -0.03 -6.11
CA GLU A 345 46.44 1.24 -5.37
C GLU A 345 46.35 2.50 -6.26
N LEU A 346 46.55 2.37 -7.57
CA LEU A 346 46.54 3.52 -8.49
C LEU A 346 45.13 4.00 -8.86
N SER A 347 44.10 3.14 -8.83
CA SER A 347 42.73 3.50 -9.21
C SER A 347 41.92 4.20 -8.11
N GLU A 348 42.33 4.10 -6.85
CA GLU A 348 41.62 4.73 -5.72
C GLU A 348 41.96 6.24 -5.61
N GLN A 349 43.18 6.64 -6.00
CA GLN A 349 43.59 8.06 -5.92
C GLN A 349 42.96 8.95 -7.01
N GLU A 350 42.74 8.46 -8.23
CA GLU A 350 42.10 9.24 -9.32
C GLU A 350 40.58 9.37 -9.14
N ASN A 351 39.89 8.38 -8.57
CA ASN A 351 38.45 8.47 -8.27
C ASN A 351 38.14 9.51 -7.19
N SER A 352 39.09 9.74 -6.28
CA SER A 352 39.00 10.74 -5.23
C SER A 352 38.97 12.16 -5.81
N THR A 353 39.79 12.48 -6.82
CA THR A 353 39.94 13.86 -7.32
C THR A 353 38.74 14.33 -8.13
N VAL A 354 38.16 13.46 -8.96
CA VAL A 354 37.02 13.78 -9.83
C VAL A 354 35.75 14.09 -9.02
N ALA A 355 35.53 13.37 -7.91
CA ALA A 355 34.45 13.68 -6.97
C ALA A 355 34.64 15.06 -6.34
N ASP A 356 35.87 15.40 -5.96
CA ASP A 356 36.19 16.68 -5.33
C ASP A 356 36.04 17.85 -6.31
N GLU A 357 36.34 17.65 -7.59
CA GLU A 357 36.10 18.62 -8.67
C GLU A 357 34.61 18.91 -8.87
N LEU A 358 33.77 17.87 -8.91
CA LEU A 358 32.32 18.06 -9.03
C LEU A 358 31.75 18.72 -7.76
N ILE A 359 32.18 18.29 -6.57
CA ILE A 359 31.78 18.93 -5.31
C ILE A 359 32.21 20.40 -5.26
N ALA A 360 33.32 20.76 -5.89
CA ALA A 360 33.75 22.16 -6.01
C ALA A 360 32.85 22.98 -6.95
N LEU A 361 32.19 22.37 -7.93
CA LEU A 361 31.18 23.01 -8.80
C LEU A 361 29.81 23.16 -8.12
N GLY A 362 29.49 22.34 -7.12
CA GLY A 362 28.21 22.42 -6.42
C GLY A 362 28.07 23.68 -5.57
N GLU A 363 26.84 24.22 -5.53
CA GLU A 363 26.47 25.39 -4.72
C GLU A 363 25.55 25.00 -3.55
N GLU A 364 25.49 25.86 -2.53
CA GLU A 364 24.52 25.76 -1.44
C GLU A 364 23.27 26.59 -1.79
N PRO A 365 22.07 26.18 -1.33
CA PRO A 365 20.86 26.95 -1.57
C PRO A 365 21.01 28.37 -1.02
N HIS A 366 20.80 29.37 -1.87
CA HIS A 366 20.86 30.76 -1.43
C HIS A 366 19.75 31.04 -0.41
N LYS A 367 20.03 31.83 0.63
CA LYS A 367 19.05 32.20 1.68
C LYS A 367 17.74 32.82 1.19
N ASP A 368 17.79 33.42 0.00
CA ASP A 368 16.64 34.05 -0.64
C ASP A 368 15.87 33.08 -1.56
N TRP A 369 16.23 31.79 -1.61
CA TRP A 369 15.55 30.79 -2.43
C TRP A 369 14.56 30.00 -1.60
N ILE A 370 13.35 29.85 -2.13
CA ILE A 370 12.30 29.05 -1.51
C ILE A 370 12.09 27.82 -2.38
N LEU A 371 12.27 26.63 -1.80
CA LEU A 371 12.00 25.37 -2.48
C LEU A 371 10.51 25.30 -2.81
N ILE A 372 10.19 25.23 -4.09
CA ILE A 372 8.83 25.03 -4.57
C ILE A 372 8.54 23.53 -4.49
N ASP A 373 9.38 22.74 -5.14
CA ASP A 373 9.13 21.32 -5.30
C ASP A 373 10.43 20.51 -5.50
N SER A 374 10.37 19.22 -5.18
CA SER A 374 11.47 18.29 -5.40
C SER A 374 10.96 16.90 -5.82
N TYR A 375 11.52 16.36 -6.89
CA TYR A 375 11.09 15.08 -7.47
C TYR A 375 12.28 14.32 -8.07
N GLU A 376 12.13 13.01 -8.26
CA GLU A 376 13.16 12.18 -8.91
C GLU A 376 13.24 12.50 -10.40
N VAL A 377 14.45 12.46 -10.98
CA VAL A 377 14.67 12.86 -12.39
C VAL A 377 14.05 11.84 -13.34
N ASP A 378 13.13 12.29 -14.20
CA ASP A 378 12.67 11.54 -15.37
C ASP A 378 13.55 11.86 -16.58
N TYR A 379 14.27 10.86 -17.07
CA TYR A 379 15.25 10.98 -18.14
C TYR A 379 14.63 11.11 -19.54
N ASP A 380 13.42 10.59 -19.75
CA ASP A 380 12.75 10.63 -21.06
C ASP A 380 11.96 11.94 -21.25
N THR A 381 11.42 12.49 -20.16
CA THR A 381 10.66 13.75 -20.19
C THR A 381 11.48 14.98 -19.82
N ASP A 382 12.52 14.93 -18.96
CA ASP A 382 13.35 16.12 -18.69
C ASP A 382 13.98 16.66 -19.97
N ASP A 383 14.44 15.80 -20.88
CA ASP A 383 15.00 16.25 -22.16
C ASP A 383 13.95 16.85 -23.09
N ALA A 384 12.68 16.40 -23.01
CA ALA A 384 11.57 16.89 -23.83
C ALA A 384 10.92 18.17 -23.26
N GLU A 385 10.76 18.27 -21.95
CA GLU A 385 10.25 19.46 -21.24
C GLU A 385 11.26 20.62 -21.31
N ASN A 386 12.56 20.33 -21.35
CA ASN A 386 13.60 21.33 -21.64
C ASN A 386 13.67 21.69 -23.14
N LYS A 387 13.06 20.91 -24.04
CA LYS A 387 13.08 21.14 -25.49
C LYS A 387 12.05 22.18 -25.97
N GLU A 388 10.97 22.38 -25.21
CA GLU A 388 10.04 23.49 -25.45
C GLU A 388 10.64 24.87 -25.08
N LEU A 389 11.84 24.90 -24.49
CA LEU A 389 12.71 26.06 -24.30
C LEU A 389 13.91 25.99 -25.25
N GLU A 390 13.70 25.78 -26.55
CA GLU A 390 14.82 25.70 -27.51
C GLU A 390 15.44 27.08 -27.78
N VAL A 391 16.69 27.27 -27.35
CA VAL A 391 17.79 27.58 -28.29
C VAL A 391 19.01 26.74 -27.90
N ILE A 392 19.29 25.72 -28.71
CA ILE A 392 20.56 25.01 -28.73
C ILE A 392 21.66 25.99 -29.17
N ALA A 393 22.65 26.23 -28.33
CA ALA A 393 23.99 26.62 -28.75
C ALA A 393 24.99 25.59 -28.23
N ALA A 394 25.76 25.04 -29.14
CA ALA A 394 26.71 23.97 -28.92
C ALA A 394 27.75 24.30 -27.83
N HIS A 395 28.15 23.24 -27.11
CA HIS A 395 29.37 23.11 -26.33
C HIS A 395 30.54 24.02 -26.76
N GLU A 396 30.80 25.06 -25.97
CA GLU A 396 32.10 25.67 -25.69
C GLU A 396 31.95 26.30 -24.28
N LEU A 397 32.78 26.13 -23.25
CA LEU A 397 34.16 25.69 -23.15
C LEU A 397 34.44 25.47 -21.63
N ALA A 398 34.36 24.24 -21.12
CA ALA A 398 34.98 23.89 -19.84
C ALA A 398 36.49 23.67 -20.05
N SER A 399 37.18 24.64 -20.67
CA SER A 399 38.66 24.66 -20.73
C SER A 399 39.28 25.60 -19.70
N THR A 400 38.49 26.17 -18.79
CA THR A 400 39.04 26.89 -17.64
C THR A 400 38.94 25.95 -16.46
N GLY A 401 40.07 25.40 -16.00
CA GLY A 401 40.14 24.54 -14.82
C GLY A 401 39.86 25.30 -13.51
N ARG A 402 38.76 26.06 -13.45
CA ARG A 402 38.35 26.87 -12.32
C ARG A 402 36.85 26.65 -12.10
N ALA A 403 36.52 26.05 -10.96
CA ALA A 403 35.12 25.83 -10.56
C ALA A 403 34.38 27.17 -10.43
N THR A 404 33.19 27.27 -11.05
CA THR A 404 32.33 28.46 -10.98
C THR A 404 30.92 28.07 -10.49
N PRO A 405 30.73 27.90 -9.17
CA PRO A 405 29.47 27.36 -8.62
C PRO A 405 28.22 28.15 -8.96
N ASN A 406 28.36 29.46 -9.13
CA ASN A 406 27.25 30.39 -9.37
C ASN A 406 27.08 30.76 -10.86
N ALA A 407 27.58 29.92 -11.78
CA ALA A 407 27.43 30.18 -13.20
C ALA A 407 25.97 30.05 -13.65
N LYS A 408 25.55 30.83 -14.65
CA LYS A 408 24.15 30.83 -15.12
C LYS A 408 23.78 29.45 -15.69
N SER A 409 22.61 28.92 -15.33
CA SER A 409 22.07 27.71 -15.95
C SER A 409 21.09 28.08 -17.06
N GLU A 410 21.03 27.27 -18.11
CA GLU A 410 20.06 27.39 -19.19
C GLU A 410 18.64 27.01 -18.74
N GLN A 411 18.53 26.26 -17.63
CA GLN A 411 17.25 25.84 -17.03
C GLN A 411 16.67 26.86 -16.04
N ASP A 412 17.37 27.97 -15.78
CA ASP A 412 16.86 29.05 -14.94
C ASP A 412 15.98 29.98 -15.79
N ALA A 413 14.77 30.27 -15.32
CA ALA A 413 13.77 31.02 -16.09
C ALA A 413 13.26 32.24 -15.32
N LEU A 414 13.10 33.38 -16.02
CA LEU A 414 12.41 34.55 -15.49
C LEU A 414 10.99 34.61 -16.06
N ILE A 415 9.99 34.34 -15.22
CA ILE A 415 8.57 34.34 -15.61
C ILE A 415 7.83 35.33 -14.70
N ASP A 416 7.16 36.32 -15.31
CA ASP A 416 6.38 37.34 -14.61
C ASP A 416 7.12 38.02 -13.44
N SER A 417 8.38 38.41 -13.67
CA SER A 417 9.29 39.04 -12.69
C SER A 417 9.71 38.13 -11.51
N ASN A 418 9.43 36.83 -11.57
CA ASN A 418 9.90 35.83 -10.60
C ASN A 418 10.97 34.98 -11.26
N TYR A 419 12.09 34.78 -10.56
CA TYR A 419 13.21 34.00 -11.06
C TYR A 419 13.13 32.58 -10.50
N PHE A 420 12.91 31.62 -11.39
CA PHE A 420 12.86 30.19 -11.10
C PHE A 420 14.20 29.54 -11.39
N ILE A 421 14.62 28.65 -10.50
CA ILE A 421 15.95 28.03 -10.51
C ILE A 421 15.78 26.52 -10.44
N THR A 422 16.41 25.80 -11.37
CA THR A 422 16.34 24.34 -11.45
C THR A 422 17.69 23.74 -11.10
N ARG A 423 17.75 22.86 -10.09
CA ARG A 423 19.00 22.22 -9.64
C ARG A 423 18.80 20.76 -9.33
N TYR A 424 19.87 20.00 -9.34
CA TYR A 424 19.89 18.56 -9.05
C TYR A 424 20.70 18.27 -7.79
N VAL A 425 20.20 17.35 -6.97
CA VAL A 425 20.87 16.87 -5.75
C VAL A 425 21.13 15.38 -5.87
N TYR A 426 22.31 14.93 -5.42
CA TYR A 426 22.64 13.51 -5.42
C TYR A 426 22.01 12.83 -4.18
N GLY A 427 21.11 11.88 -4.41
CA GLY A 427 20.32 11.20 -3.37
C GLY A 427 20.41 9.66 -3.43
N GLY A 428 19.95 8.99 -2.36
CA GLY A 428 19.88 7.52 -2.25
C GLY A 428 20.38 6.99 -0.90
N GLU A 429 20.46 5.67 -0.77
CA GLU A 429 20.84 5.01 0.48
C GLU A 429 22.31 5.28 0.87
N PHE A 430 22.53 5.72 2.12
CA PHE A 430 23.88 5.99 2.65
C PHE A 430 24.63 4.71 3.08
N ARG A 431 23.96 3.58 3.27
CA ARG A 431 24.57 2.33 3.78
C ARG A 431 24.13 1.13 2.95
N HIS A 432 24.98 0.72 2.00
CA HIS A 432 24.86 -0.57 1.30
C HIS A 432 26.25 -1.12 0.95
N ASP A 433 26.35 -2.46 0.85
CA ASP A 433 27.61 -3.23 0.84
C ASP A 433 28.54 -3.00 -0.36
N ASN A 434 28.14 -2.15 -1.32
CA ASN A 434 28.88 -1.84 -2.55
C ASN A 434 28.90 -0.34 -2.87
N MET A 435 28.84 0.53 -1.85
CA MET A 435 28.86 1.98 -2.05
C MET A 435 30.27 2.48 -2.42
N ARG A 436 30.39 2.90 -3.68
CA ARG A 436 31.60 3.48 -4.28
C ARG A 436 31.99 4.80 -3.60
N GLU A 437 33.29 5.11 -3.63
CA GLU A 437 33.85 6.31 -3.00
C GLU A 437 33.24 7.60 -3.56
N PHE A 438 33.10 7.70 -4.89
CA PHE A 438 32.42 8.81 -5.56
C PHE A 438 31.02 9.05 -4.97
N CYS A 439 30.19 7.99 -4.87
CA CYS A 439 28.83 8.09 -4.36
C CYS A 439 28.80 8.55 -2.89
N ARG A 440 29.74 8.07 -2.08
CA ARG A 440 29.89 8.44 -0.67
C ARG A 440 30.25 9.91 -0.51
N LYS A 441 31.16 10.44 -1.34
CA LYS A 441 31.57 11.84 -1.31
C LYS A 441 30.43 12.76 -1.76
N MET A 442 29.72 12.41 -2.84
CA MET A 442 28.58 13.19 -3.35
C MET A 442 27.42 13.26 -2.35
N LEU A 443 27.05 12.13 -1.73
CA LEU A 443 26.03 12.11 -0.68
C LEU A 443 26.41 12.94 0.54
N ARG A 444 27.69 12.92 0.94
CA ARG A 444 28.19 13.73 2.07
C ARG A 444 28.22 15.23 1.75
N ALA A 445 28.49 15.58 0.49
CA ALA A 445 28.57 16.96 0.06
C ALA A 445 27.18 17.62 0.08
N ASN A 446 26.12 16.89 -0.30
CA ASN A 446 24.73 17.35 -0.28
C ASN A 446 24.55 18.76 -0.89
N LYS A 447 25.14 18.99 -2.07
CA LYS A 447 25.11 20.26 -2.78
C LYS A 447 24.12 20.25 -3.93
N LEU A 448 23.75 21.45 -4.40
CA LEU A 448 22.97 21.68 -5.60
C LEU A 448 23.89 21.76 -6.82
N TYR A 449 23.53 21.07 -7.90
CA TYR A 449 24.30 21.03 -9.14
C TYR A 449 23.43 21.45 -10.33
N ARG A 450 24.04 22.09 -11.32
CA ARG A 450 23.39 22.34 -12.62
C ARG A 450 23.55 21.10 -13.51
N LYS A 451 22.62 20.87 -14.44
CA LYS A 451 22.71 19.71 -15.35
C LYS A 451 23.98 19.76 -16.20
N GLU A 452 24.35 20.97 -16.63
CA GLU A 452 25.53 21.27 -17.42
C GLU A 452 26.82 20.87 -16.70
N ASP A 453 26.90 21.07 -15.38
CA ASP A 453 28.04 20.66 -14.57
C ASP A 453 28.13 19.14 -14.43
N ILE A 454 26.99 18.45 -14.35
CA ILE A 454 26.93 16.98 -14.25
C ILE A 454 27.33 16.35 -15.59
N VAL A 455 26.76 16.83 -16.70
CA VAL A 455 27.04 16.33 -18.06
C VAL A 455 28.49 16.61 -18.48
N ALA A 456 29.08 17.74 -18.06
CA ALA A 456 30.49 18.01 -18.31
C ALA A 456 31.43 16.92 -17.75
N MET A 457 31.01 16.22 -16.69
CA MET A 457 31.79 15.15 -16.06
C MET A 457 31.77 13.83 -16.83
N GLU A 458 30.93 13.66 -17.85
CA GLU A 458 30.93 12.48 -18.72
C GLU A 458 32.26 12.29 -19.47
N SER A 459 32.98 13.40 -19.68
CA SER A 459 34.31 13.40 -20.28
C SER A 459 35.43 12.99 -19.31
N ARG A 460 35.11 12.77 -18.02
CA ARG A 460 36.05 12.42 -16.95
C ARG A 460 35.82 10.98 -16.47
N ALA A 461 36.89 10.32 -16.02
CA ALA A 461 36.82 8.97 -15.49
C ALA A 461 36.38 8.99 -14.02
N VAL A 462 35.07 9.03 -13.78
CA VAL A 462 34.48 9.15 -12.43
C VAL A 462 34.57 7.84 -11.64
N ASN A 463 34.23 6.73 -12.31
CA ASN A 463 34.51 5.36 -11.85
C ASN A 463 35.01 4.56 -13.08
N PRO A 464 36.33 4.52 -13.30
CA PRO A 464 37.05 3.69 -14.27
C PRO A 464 36.44 2.29 -14.45
N GLY A 465 36.41 1.81 -15.69
CA GLY A 465 35.93 0.46 -16.06
C GLY A 465 34.40 0.25 -16.13
N TRP A 466 33.58 1.25 -15.81
CA TRP A 466 32.10 1.14 -15.88
C TRP A 466 31.50 1.56 -17.21
N GLY A 467 32.31 2.09 -18.13
CA GLY A 467 31.88 2.49 -19.47
C GLY A 467 31.67 1.35 -20.46
N PRO A 468 31.20 1.66 -21.68
CA PRO A 468 30.95 0.66 -22.71
C PRO A 468 32.20 -0.19 -22.97
N LYS A 469 32.06 -1.52 -22.89
CA LYS A 469 33.19 -2.48 -23.04
C LYS A 469 34.34 -2.28 -22.02
N GLY A 470 34.05 -1.74 -20.83
CA GLY A 470 35.04 -1.45 -19.79
C GLY A 470 35.81 -0.16 -20.02
N ALA A 471 35.24 0.80 -20.76
CA ALA A 471 35.82 2.13 -20.91
C ALA A 471 35.86 2.88 -19.57
N GLU A 472 36.78 3.85 -19.46
CA GLU A 472 37.00 4.61 -18.23
C GLU A 472 35.93 5.67 -17.96
N THR A 473 35.22 6.08 -19.00
CA THR A 473 34.17 7.09 -18.92
C THR A 473 32.82 6.52 -19.31
N TYR A 474 31.78 7.06 -18.70
CA TYR A 474 30.39 6.70 -18.96
C TYR A 474 29.51 7.91 -18.66
N ASP A 475 28.28 7.84 -19.14
CA ASP A 475 27.30 8.89 -18.91
C ASP A 475 26.87 8.91 -17.44
N ILE A 476 27.41 9.85 -16.67
CA ILE A 476 27.17 10.00 -15.24
C ILE A 476 25.75 10.52 -14.96
N TRP A 477 25.14 11.19 -15.93
CA TRP A 477 23.78 11.70 -15.83
C TRP A 477 22.79 10.52 -15.75
N PHE A 478 22.91 9.55 -16.65
CA PHE A 478 22.05 8.35 -16.64
C PHE A 478 22.50 7.28 -15.64
N TYR A 479 23.81 7.03 -15.52
CA TYR A 479 24.32 5.87 -14.77
C TYR A 479 24.92 6.21 -13.41
N LYS A 480 25.00 7.49 -13.02
CA LYS A 480 25.41 7.94 -11.67
C LYS A 480 26.77 7.37 -11.26
N GLY A 481 26.82 6.46 -10.29
CA GLY A 481 28.05 5.78 -9.89
C GLY A 481 28.51 4.65 -10.82
N GLY A 482 27.69 4.24 -11.79
CA GLY A 482 27.89 3.09 -12.67
C GLY A 482 26.85 1.99 -12.44
N GLY A 483 27.02 0.82 -13.07
CA GLY A 483 26.09 -0.30 -12.95
C GLY A 483 25.82 -0.72 -11.49
N ASN A 484 24.58 -1.17 -11.23
CA ASN A 484 24.07 -1.51 -9.90
C ASN A 484 24.10 -0.37 -8.85
N CYS A 485 24.19 0.91 -9.27
CA CYS A 485 24.10 2.03 -8.31
C CYS A 485 22.73 2.08 -7.65
N LYS A 486 22.70 2.41 -6.36
CA LYS A 486 21.47 2.68 -5.59
C LYS A 486 21.26 4.19 -5.34
N HIS A 487 21.85 5.02 -6.20
CA HIS A 487 21.82 6.48 -6.07
C HIS A 487 21.21 7.10 -7.33
N PHE A 488 20.59 8.26 -7.15
CA PHE A 488 19.86 8.99 -8.19
C PHE A 488 20.11 10.48 -8.08
N TRP A 489 19.87 11.19 -9.17
CA TRP A 489 19.75 12.64 -9.16
C TRP A 489 18.29 12.99 -8.84
N GLN A 490 18.07 13.91 -7.91
CA GLN A 490 16.77 14.46 -7.56
C GLN A 490 16.70 15.90 -8.08
N LYS A 491 15.70 16.21 -8.91
CA LYS A 491 15.44 17.56 -9.40
C LYS A 491 14.76 18.37 -8.30
N THR A 492 15.20 19.61 -8.17
CA THR A 492 14.68 20.59 -7.20
C THR A 492 14.41 21.89 -7.93
N VAL A 493 13.23 22.47 -7.70
CA VAL A 493 12.80 23.73 -8.31
C VAL A 493 12.63 24.76 -7.21
N TRP A 494 13.27 25.92 -7.39
CA TRP A 494 13.30 27.01 -6.42
C TRP A 494 12.76 28.29 -7.05
N VAL A 495 12.22 29.18 -6.21
CA VAL A 495 11.91 30.55 -6.61
C VAL A 495 12.67 31.54 -5.75
N ASN A 496 13.17 32.60 -6.38
CA ASN A 496 13.77 33.71 -5.68
C ASN A 496 12.71 34.55 -4.95
N SER A 497 12.78 34.55 -3.62
CA SER A 497 11.88 35.26 -2.70
C SER A 497 11.77 36.77 -2.98
N LYS A 498 12.84 37.43 -3.47
CA LYS A 498 12.84 38.87 -3.79
C LYS A 498 11.98 39.18 -5.02
N GLY A 499 12.09 38.38 -6.07
CA GLY A 499 11.22 38.48 -7.25
C GLY A 499 9.77 38.11 -6.90
N ALA A 500 9.60 37.06 -6.08
CA ALA A 500 8.31 36.59 -5.61
C ALA A 500 7.63 37.48 -4.57
N LYS A 501 8.33 38.47 -4.00
CA LYS A 501 7.86 39.28 -2.86
C LYS A 501 7.33 38.42 -1.71
N ILE A 502 8.01 37.31 -1.43
CA ILE A 502 7.69 36.39 -0.33
C ILE A 502 8.76 36.57 0.74
N ASN A 503 8.38 36.58 2.01
CA ASN A 503 9.35 36.51 3.10
C ASN A 503 9.86 35.06 3.23
N PRO A 504 11.14 34.75 2.94
CA PRO A 504 11.65 33.38 3.00
C PRO A 504 11.69 32.81 4.43
N GLU A 505 11.64 33.66 5.47
CA GLU A 505 11.66 33.25 6.88
C GLU A 505 10.26 32.93 7.43
N SER A 506 9.20 33.12 6.64
CA SER A 506 7.83 32.79 7.04
C SER A 506 7.60 31.27 6.99
N GLU A 507 6.93 30.73 8.01
CA GLU A 507 6.52 29.31 8.05
C GLU A 507 5.66 28.90 6.83
N ASP A 508 4.95 29.87 6.24
CA ASP A 508 4.10 29.69 5.07
C ASP A 508 4.80 29.96 3.72
N ALA A 509 6.08 30.35 3.72
CA ALA A 509 6.79 30.82 2.53
C ALA A 509 6.74 29.81 1.37
N ARG A 510 6.92 28.53 1.67
CA ARG A 510 6.84 27.42 0.71
C ARG A 510 5.43 27.26 0.14
N ARG A 511 4.40 27.29 0.98
CA ARG A 511 2.99 27.15 0.56
C ARG A 511 2.58 28.28 -0.37
N ILE A 512 3.00 29.52 -0.05
CA ILE A 512 2.73 30.71 -0.88
C ILE A 512 3.49 30.63 -2.21
N ALA A 513 4.73 30.15 -2.19
CA ALA A 513 5.55 29.97 -3.40
C ALA A 513 4.93 28.94 -4.36
N VAL A 514 4.48 27.79 -3.86
CA VAL A 514 3.81 26.74 -4.64
C VAL A 514 2.52 27.26 -5.27
N ALA A 515 1.62 27.84 -4.47
CA ALA A 515 0.34 28.36 -4.96
C ALA A 515 0.50 29.54 -5.95
N LYS A 516 1.65 30.22 -5.93
CA LYS A 516 2.00 31.28 -6.88
C LYS A 516 2.57 30.70 -8.18
N ALA A 517 3.42 29.68 -8.10
CA ALA A 517 3.94 28.94 -9.24
C ALA A 517 2.81 28.28 -10.05
N GLU A 518 1.86 27.61 -9.38
CA GLU A 518 0.70 26.99 -10.03
C GLU A 518 -0.18 28.00 -10.79
N ARG A 519 -0.44 29.16 -10.18
CA ARG A 519 -1.20 30.25 -10.82
C ARG A 519 -0.53 30.81 -12.07
N MET A 520 0.80 30.72 -12.15
CA MET A 520 1.61 31.20 -13.27
C MET A 520 1.73 30.17 -14.39
N GLY A 521 1.01 29.05 -14.30
CA GLY A 521 1.06 27.99 -15.32
C GLY A 521 2.33 27.14 -15.24
N TYR A 522 3.16 27.31 -14.21
CA TYR A 522 4.24 26.37 -13.91
C TYR A 522 3.60 25.07 -13.41
N LYS A 523 3.45 24.12 -14.32
CA LYS A 523 2.81 22.84 -14.03
C LYS A 523 3.75 21.98 -13.21
N ILE A 524 3.46 21.88 -11.92
CA ILE A 524 3.98 20.81 -11.07
C ILE A 524 3.27 19.53 -11.52
N ARG A 525 3.90 18.73 -12.38
CA ARG A 525 3.35 17.43 -12.81
C ARG A 525 4.38 16.34 -12.58
N ASN A 526 3.85 15.16 -12.26
CA ASN A 526 4.60 13.91 -12.28
C ASN A 526 3.73 12.82 -12.94
N GLU A 527 4.36 11.89 -13.65
CA GLU A 527 3.78 10.62 -14.11
C GLU A 527 4.24 9.44 -13.23
N GLU A 528 3.60 8.30 -13.40
CA GLU A 528 3.52 7.19 -12.43
C GLU A 528 4.70 6.17 -12.50
N LEU A 529 5.74 6.42 -13.30
CA LEU A 529 6.88 5.48 -13.50
C LEU A 529 8.26 6.05 -13.18
N VAL A 530 8.31 7.17 -12.46
CA VAL A 530 9.43 8.13 -12.44
C VAL A 530 10.58 7.79 -11.45
N ALA A 531 10.59 6.61 -10.83
CA ALA A 531 11.47 6.30 -9.69
C ALA A 531 12.42 5.10 -9.88
N LYS A 532 12.98 4.92 -11.08
CA LYS A 532 13.74 3.70 -11.39
C LYS A 532 15.22 3.86 -11.04
N LEU A 533 15.64 3.31 -9.90
CA LEU A 533 17.06 3.16 -9.54
C LEU A 533 17.82 2.48 -10.69
N PRO A 534 19.13 2.73 -10.88
CA PRO A 534 19.93 1.94 -11.83
C PRO A 534 19.79 0.43 -11.61
N THR A 535 19.61 -0.05 -10.38
CA THR A 535 19.27 -1.46 -10.08
C THR A 535 17.98 -1.95 -10.74
N ASP A 536 17.04 -1.05 -10.97
CA ASP A 536 15.72 -1.33 -11.49
C ASP A 536 15.67 -1.04 -13.01
N MET A 537 16.68 -0.36 -13.56
CA MET A 537 16.86 -0.17 -15.00
C MET A 537 17.14 -1.50 -15.73
N LYS A 538 16.93 -1.52 -17.06
CA LYS A 538 17.24 -2.70 -17.88
C LYS A 538 18.72 -3.07 -17.66
N HIS A 539 18.98 -4.36 -17.48
CA HIS A 539 20.31 -4.89 -17.11
C HIS A 539 20.87 -4.33 -15.79
N LYS A 540 20.04 -3.86 -14.84
CA LYS A 540 20.49 -3.29 -13.56
C LYS A 540 21.47 -2.11 -13.72
N GLY A 541 21.28 -1.31 -14.77
CA GLY A 541 22.09 -0.12 -15.05
C GLY A 541 23.46 -0.45 -15.64
N PHE A 542 23.68 -1.70 -16.04
CA PHE A 542 24.84 -2.07 -16.86
C PHE A 542 24.54 -1.73 -18.32
N LEU A 543 25.54 -1.21 -19.04
CA LEU A 543 25.42 -0.94 -20.46
C LEU A 543 25.16 -2.25 -21.24
N PRO A 544 24.33 -2.24 -22.29
CA PRO A 544 24.04 -3.43 -23.10
C PRO A 544 25.28 -4.12 -23.68
N THR A 545 26.38 -3.37 -23.82
CA THR A 545 27.67 -3.83 -24.35
C THR A 545 28.60 -4.42 -23.27
N ASN A 546 28.16 -4.47 -22.01
CA ASN A 546 28.95 -4.97 -20.88
C ASN A 546 28.12 -5.89 -19.96
N PRO A 547 27.67 -7.08 -20.44
CA PRO A 547 26.93 -8.01 -19.60
C PRO A 547 27.89 -8.75 -18.66
N VAL A 548 27.63 -8.77 -17.35
CA VAL A 548 28.36 -9.64 -16.41
C VAL A 548 27.41 -10.45 -15.55
N TRP A 549 27.63 -11.76 -15.60
CA TRP A 549 27.16 -12.72 -14.63
C TRP A 549 28.17 -12.83 -13.48
N GLY A 550 27.78 -12.38 -12.28
CA GLY A 550 28.58 -12.51 -11.04
C GLY A 550 28.08 -11.58 -9.93
N ALA A 551 28.04 -12.06 -8.68
CA ALA A 551 27.39 -11.39 -7.54
C ALA A 551 27.93 -10.00 -7.17
N ASN A 552 29.13 -9.62 -7.66
CA ASN A 552 29.83 -8.40 -7.26
C ASN A 552 30.10 -7.42 -8.44
N GLY A 553 29.49 -7.63 -9.61
CA GLY A 553 29.54 -6.65 -10.70
C GLY A 553 30.90 -6.44 -11.41
N SER A 554 31.88 -7.34 -11.25
CA SER A 554 33.18 -7.24 -11.94
C SER A 554 33.17 -7.91 -13.33
N ALA A 555 33.26 -7.11 -14.40
CA ALA A 555 33.50 -7.61 -15.77
C ALA A 555 34.99 -7.74 -16.07
N TYR A 556 35.41 -8.91 -16.56
CA TYR A 556 36.64 -9.20 -17.32
C TYR A 556 38.00 -8.76 -16.74
N LYS A 557 38.76 -9.73 -16.19
CA LYS A 557 40.23 -9.71 -16.37
C LYS A 557 40.51 -10.02 -17.84
N LYS A 558 41.08 -9.07 -18.59
CA LYS A 558 41.74 -9.36 -19.87
C LYS A 558 42.78 -10.46 -19.64
N LYS A 559 42.76 -11.50 -20.49
CA LYS A 559 43.98 -12.23 -20.83
C LYS A 559 44.70 -11.48 -21.92
#